data_AF-U1LWM8-F1
#
_entry.id   AF-U1LWM8-F1
#
_cell.length_a   1.000
_cell.length_b   1.000
_cell.length_c   1.000
_cell.angle_alpha   90.00
_cell.angle_beta   90.00
_cell.angle_gamma   90.00
#
_symmetry.space_group_name_H-M   'P 1'
#
loop_
_entity.id
_entity.type
_entity.pdbx_description
1 polymer ?
#
loop_
_entity_poly.entity_id
_entity_poly.type
_entity_poly.pdbx_seq_one_letter_code
_entity_poly.pdbx_strand_id
1 'polypeptide(L)'
;MWRSECNGLDIEVNYLTMTELAQVEAVQQAVMATLTEGSQYQSLTTEEFVKLLTDRTLIGAYHEGTLIAFRALLIPPLDEEHLGYDIGYPSDALDRILYQEVTNVHPDYRGYGLQQHLGRLLMKELEHGSRFDLVCATVAPFNIPSLKDKFALGLRIGALKPKYGGKLRYIFMKELHNDWRPTGDTTWLDMGETEQQVALLKAGWFGTMMTRDGESWLVKYER
;
A
#
# COMPACT_ATOMS: atom_id res chain seq x y z
N MET A 1 16.48 -11.11 9.03
CA MET A 1 15.49 -11.96 9.71
C MET A 1 14.93 -11.20 10.89
N TRP A 2 13.64 -10.88 10.85
CA TRP A 2 12.90 -10.33 11.99
C TRP A 2 12.09 -11.45 12.63
N ARG A 3 11.97 -11.41 13.96
CA ARG A 3 11.10 -12.32 14.72
C ARG A 3 10.13 -11.49 15.54
N SER A 4 8.88 -11.92 15.57
CA SER A 4 7.81 -11.18 16.26
C SER A 4 6.62 -12.07 16.51
N GLU A 5 5.78 -11.67 17.47
CA GLU A 5 4.46 -12.24 17.67
C GLU A 5 3.40 -11.27 17.10
N CYS A 6 2.44 -11.78 16.33
CA CYS A 6 1.32 -11.05 15.75
C CYS A 6 0.01 -11.59 16.30
N ASN A 7 -0.57 -10.94 17.31
CA ASN A 7 -1.82 -11.36 17.97
C ASN A 7 -1.80 -12.85 18.41
N GLY A 8 -0.73 -13.28 19.11
CA GLY A 8 -0.56 -14.66 19.54
C GLY A 8 0.00 -15.61 18.48
N LEU A 9 0.35 -15.11 17.29
CA LEU A 9 0.99 -15.91 16.23
C LEU A 9 2.47 -15.57 16.12
N ASP A 10 3.34 -16.51 16.47
CA ASP A 10 4.78 -16.38 16.25
C ASP A 10 5.12 -16.42 14.77
N ILE A 11 5.88 -15.42 14.31
CA ILE A 11 6.30 -15.34 12.91
C ILE A 11 7.80 -15.02 12.78
N GLU A 12 8.38 -15.55 11.70
CA GLU A 12 9.69 -15.16 11.20
C GLU A 12 9.53 -14.44 9.86
N VAL A 13 10.14 -13.27 9.72
CA VAL A 13 10.04 -12.46 8.50
C VAL A 13 11.42 -12.32 7.86
N ASN A 14 11.48 -12.53 6.55
CA ASN A 14 12.70 -12.41 5.75
C ASN A 14 12.41 -11.81 4.38
N TYR A 15 13.44 -11.22 3.76
CA TYR A 15 13.41 -10.98 2.32
C TYR A 15 13.34 -12.33 1.60
N LEU A 16 12.45 -12.40 0.62
CA LEU A 16 12.29 -13.58 -0.22
C LEU A 16 13.25 -13.49 -1.40
N THR A 17 13.62 -14.65 -1.91
CA THR A 17 14.49 -14.80 -3.06
C THR A 17 13.82 -15.70 -4.10
N MET A 18 14.51 -15.94 -5.21
CA MET A 18 14.00 -16.79 -6.29
C MET A 18 13.66 -18.22 -5.84
N THR A 19 14.24 -18.71 -4.74
CA THR A 19 13.91 -20.03 -4.19
C THR A 19 12.49 -20.11 -3.63
N GLU A 20 11.88 -18.97 -3.27
CA GLU A 20 10.55 -18.90 -2.69
C GLU A 20 9.44 -18.60 -3.72
N LEU A 21 9.76 -18.43 -5.00
CA LEU A 21 8.79 -18.03 -6.03
C LEU A 21 7.51 -18.89 -6.01
N ALA A 22 7.65 -20.21 -6.01
CA ALA A 22 6.51 -21.13 -5.99
C ALA A 22 5.65 -20.99 -4.72
N GLN A 23 6.25 -20.70 -3.56
CA GLN A 23 5.52 -20.50 -2.31
C GLN A 23 4.74 -19.18 -2.34
N VAL A 24 5.34 -18.11 -2.86
CA VAL A 24 4.68 -16.80 -3.01
C VAL A 24 3.47 -16.92 -3.95
N GLU A 25 3.64 -17.59 -5.08
CA GLU A 25 2.55 -17.85 -6.02
C GLU A 25 1.44 -18.68 -5.37
N ALA A 26 1.78 -19.71 -4.60
CA ALA A 26 0.81 -20.52 -3.89
C ALA A 26 -0.01 -19.70 -2.87
N VAL A 27 0.63 -18.81 -2.09
CA VAL A 27 -0.08 -17.90 -1.17
C VAL A 27 -1.02 -16.96 -1.93
N GLN A 28 -0.59 -16.42 -3.08
CA GLN A 28 -1.48 -15.62 -3.93
C GLN A 28 -2.68 -16.43 -4.45
N GLN A 29 -2.45 -17.65 -4.93
CA GLN A 29 -3.54 -18.51 -5.41
C GLN A 29 -4.54 -18.84 -4.29
N ALA A 30 -4.06 -19.12 -3.08
CA ALA A 30 -4.92 -19.33 -1.92
C ALA A 30 -5.78 -18.09 -1.60
N VAL A 31 -5.21 -16.88 -1.71
CA VAL A 31 -5.98 -15.64 -1.56
C VAL A 31 -7.05 -15.54 -2.66
N MET A 32 -6.66 -15.75 -3.92
CA MET A 32 -7.55 -15.66 -5.08
C MET A 32 -8.74 -16.63 -4.99
N ALA A 33 -8.52 -17.86 -4.51
CA ALA A 33 -9.56 -18.87 -4.34
C ALA A 33 -10.67 -18.48 -3.34
N THR A 34 -10.42 -17.46 -2.49
CA THR A 34 -11.40 -16.95 -1.51
C THR A 34 -12.07 -15.65 -1.93
N LEU A 35 -11.70 -15.09 -3.09
CA LEU A 35 -12.26 -13.83 -3.55
C LEU A 35 -13.68 -14.04 -4.07
N THR A 36 -14.59 -13.19 -3.60
CA THR A 36 -15.94 -13.10 -4.16
C THR A 36 -15.92 -12.32 -5.48
N GLU A 37 -16.95 -12.51 -6.28
CA GLU A 37 -17.20 -11.71 -7.48
C GLU A 37 -17.21 -10.21 -7.14
N GLY A 38 -16.59 -9.39 -7.98
CA GLY A 38 -16.43 -7.95 -7.74
C GLY A 38 -15.27 -7.55 -6.82
N SER A 39 -14.40 -8.49 -6.41
CA SER A 39 -13.17 -8.16 -5.69
C SER A 39 -12.31 -7.16 -6.47
N GLN A 40 -11.75 -6.19 -5.75
CA GLN A 40 -10.84 -5.19 -6.30
C GLN A 40 -9.37 -5.66 -6.33
N TYR A 41 -9.12 -6.92 -5.99
CA TYR A 41 -7.80 -7.53 -5.98
C TYR A 41 -7.26 -7.69 -7.41
N GLN A 42 -5.98 -7.37 -7.58
CA GLN A 42 -5.24 -7.60 -8.81
C GLN A 42 -4.06 -8.50 -8.46
N SER A 43 -4.00 -9.67 -9.09
CA SER A 43 -2.91 -10.62 -8.93
C SER A 43 -1.68 -10.15 -9.68
N LEU A 44 -0.50 -10.40 -9.11
CA LEU A 44 0.76 -10.29 -9.84
C LEU A 44 0.97 -11.53 -10.71
N THR A 45 1.54 -11.32 -11.88
CA THR A 45 2.05 -12.36 -12.76
C THR A 45 3.37 -12.94 -12.23
N THR A 46 3.76 -14.10 -12.73
CA THR A 46 5.07 -14.70 -12.44
C THR A 46 6.22 -13.75 -12.79
N GLU A 47 6.13 -13.04 -13.92
CA GLU A 47 7.15 -12.09 -14.38
C GLU A 47 7.30 -10.91 -13.39
N GLU A 48 6.18 -10.39 -12.88
CA GLU A 48 6.20 -9.36 -11.84
C GLU A 48 6.81 -9.89 -10.55
N PHE A 49 6.50 -11.11 -10.11
CA PHE A 49 7.15 -11.72 -8.95
C PHE A 49 8.65 -11.90 -9.14
N VAL A 50 9.08 -12.38 -10.31
CA VAL A 50 10.51 -12.54 -10.65
C VAL A 50 11.23 -11.19 -10.53
N LYS A 51 10.62 -10.11 -11.03
CA LYS A 51 11.18 -8.75 -10.88
C LYS A 51 11.30 -8.36 -9.40
N LEU A 52 10.24 -8.50 -8.61
CA LEU A 52 10.24 -8.13 -7.18
C LEU A 52 11.27 -8.91 -6.35
N LEU A 53 11.42 -10.22 -6.64
CA LEU A 53 12.41 -11.08 -6.00
C LEU A 53 13.84 -10.70 -6.40
N THR A 54 14.05 -10.36 -7.69
CA THR A 54 15.35 -9.90 -8.20
C THR A 54 15.75 -8.57 -7.59
N ASP A 55 14.81 -7.63 -7.47
CA ASP A 55 15.03 -6.31 -6.89
C ASP A 55 15.16 -6.35 -5.35
N ARG A 56 14.92 -7.51 -4.73
CA ARG A 56 14.92 -7.73 -3.27
C ARG A 56 13.92 -6.83 -2.55
N THR A 57 12.74 -6.65 -3.13
CA THR A 57 11.68 -5.78 -2.60
C THR A 57 10.47 -6.55 -2.09
N LEU A 58 10.60 -7.87 -1.93
CA LEU A 58 9.57 -8.76 -1.41
C LEU A 58 10.00 -9.33 -0.06
N ILE A 59 9.15 -9.22 0.96
CA ILE A 59 9.31 -9.90 2.24
C ILE A 59 8.19 -10.91 2.46
N GLY A 60 8.48 -11.98 3.20
CA GLY A 60 7.52 -13.01 3.57
C GLY A 60 7.54 -13.31 5.06
N ALA A 61 6.36 -13.60 5.61
CA ALA A 61 6.18 -14.08 6.97
C ALA A 61 6.00 -15.61 6.96
N TYR A 62 6.74 -16.26 7.84
CA TYR A 62 6.68 -17.69 8.07
C TYR A 62 6.10 -17.98 9.43
N HIS A 63 5.25 -19.00 9.52
CA HIS A 63 4.81 -19.62 10.76
C HIS A 63 5.09 -21.12 10.67
N GLU A 64 5.80 -21.68 11.66
CA GLU A 64 6.20 -23.09 11.67
C GLU A 64 6.85 -23.57 10.35
N GLY A 65 7.68 -22.72 9.73
CA GLY A 65 8.36 -23.03 8.48
C GLY A 65 7.51 -22.88 7.20
N THR A 66 6.24 -22.52 7.31
CA THR A 66 5.34 -22.30 6.17
C THR A 66 5.22 -20.82 5.85
N LEU A 67 5.36 -20.43 4.58
CA LEU A 67 5.09 -19.05 4.15
C LEU A 67 3.58 -18.77 4.22
N ILE A 68 3.17 -17.85 5.10
CA ILE A 68 1.76 -17.55 5.38
C ILE A 68 1.33 -16.17 4.90
N ALA A 69 2.27 -15.27 4.62
CA ALA A 69 1.98 -13.95 4.08
C ALA A 69 3.19 -13.38 3.35
N PHE A 70 2.97 -12.45 2.44
CA PHE A 70 4.04 -11.65 1.84
C PHE A 70 3.59 -10.22 1.58
N ARG A 71 4.57 -9.31 1.50
CA ARG A 71 4.36 -7.91 1.12
C ARG A 71 5.43 -7.46 0.15
N ALA A 72 5.00 -6.81 -0.93
CA ALA A 72 5.84 -6.33 -2.00
C ALA A 72 5.95 -4.79 -2.00
N LEU A 73 7.16 -4.32 -2.25
CA LEU A 73 7.41 -2.97 -2.73
C LEU A 73 7.83 -3.05 -4.20
N LEU A 74 7.43 -2.10 -5.02
CA LEU A 74 7.81 -2.03 -6.41
C LEU A 74 8.70 -0.80 -6.61
N ILE A 75 9.86 -0.98 -7.22
CA ILE A 75 10.61 0.12 -7.83
C ILE A 75 9.94 0.37 -9.18
N PRO A 76 9.17 1.45 -9.31
CA PRO A 76 8.37 1.68 -10.49
C PRO A 76 9.24 2.00 -11.71
N PRO A 77 8.79 1.65 -12.93
CA PRO A 77 9.40 2.15 -14.15
C PRO A 77 9.26 3.68 -14.23
N LEU A 78 10.25 4.36 -14.81
CA LEU A 78 10.21 5.79 -15.07
C LEU A 78 9.48 6.05 -16.40
N ASP A 79 8.15 6.00 -16.35
CA ASP A 79 7.28 6.22 -17.50
C ASP A 79 6.26 7.33 -17.25
N GLU A 80 5.43 7.63 -18.26
CA GLU A 80 4.41 8.68 -18.20
C GLU A 80 3.28 8.41 -17.20
N GLU A 81 3.11 7.15 -16.77
CA GLU A 81 2.08 6.76 -15.80
C GLU A 81 2.57 6.85 -14.34
N HIS A 82 3.82 7.26 -14.13
CA HIS A 82 4.43 7.33 -12.81
C HIS A 82 3.63 8.21 -11.83
N LEU A 83 3.29 7.67 -10.66
CA LEU A 83 2.44 8.29 -9.65
C LEU A 83 3.01 9.60 -9.08
N GLY A 84 4.33 9.77 -9.16
CA GLY A 84 4.98 11.03 -8.80
C GLY A 84 4.42 12.24 -9.56
N TYR A 85 4.11 12.10 -10.85
CA TYR A 85 3.46 13.17 -11.61
C TYR A 85 2.08 13.52 -11.05
N ASP A 86 1.36 12.51 -10.58
CA ASP A 86 -0.02 12.68 -10.15
C ASP A 86 -0.17 13.51 -8.88
N ILE A 87 0.86 13.48 -8.03
CA ILE A 87 0.98 14.24 -6.77
C ILE A 87 1.88 15.48 -6.90
N GLY A 88 2.30 15.84 -8.10
CA GLY A 88 3.12 17.02 -8.36
C GLY A 88 4.58 16.90 -7.89
N TYR A 89 5.13 15.69 -7.83
CA TYR A 89 6.53 15.46 -7.48
C TYR A 89 7.47 15.85 -8.62
N PRO A 90 8.69 16.36 -8.33
CA PRO A 90 9.65 16.76 -9.37
C PRO A 90 10.02 15.59 -10.30
N SER A 91 10.03 15.85 -11.61
CA SER A 91 10.28 14.83 -12.64
C SER A 91 11.70 14.28 -12.60
N ASP A 92 12.66 15.07 -12.13
CA ASP A 92 14.07 14.69 -11.95
C ASP A 92 14.32 13.88 -10.67
N ALA A 93 13.29 13.66 -9.84
CA ALA A 93 13.39 12.91 -8.58
C ALA A 93 12.46 11.67 -8.54
N LEU A 94 11.87 11.28 -9.67
CA LEU A 94 10.92 10.15 -9.73
C LEU A 94 11.57 8.81 -9.37
N ASP A 95 12.87 8.65 -9.66
CA ASP A 95 13.66 7.46 -9.30
C ASP A 95 13.84 7.27 -7.79
N ARG A 96 13.50 8.30 -7.00
CA ARG A 96 13.51 8.30 -5.53
C ARG A 96 12.15 7.90 -4.95
N ILE A 97 11.18 7.51 -5.77
CA ILE A 97 9.85 7.04 -5.34
C ILE A 97 9.79 5.51 -5.39
N LEU A 98 9.21 4.91 -4.35
CA LEU A 98 8.92 3.49 -4.25
C LEU A 98 7.42 3.25 -4.12
N TYR A 99 6.87 2.20 -4.72
CA TYR A 99 5.45 1.87 -4.58
C TYR A 99 5.24 0.76 -3.55
N GLN A 100 4.21 0.89 -2.73
CA GLN A 100 3.64 -0.24 -2.01
C GLN A 100 2.64 -0.95 -2.92
N GLU A 101 3.01 -2.15 -3.36
CA GLU A 101 2.29 -2.87 -4.41
C GLU A 101 1.16 -3.74 -3.83
N VAL A 102 1.51 -4.92 -3.31
CA VAL A 102 0.55 -5.91 -2.84
C VAL A 102 0.91 -6.46 -1.45
N THR A 103 -0.10 -6.86 -0.69
CA THR A 103 0.07 -7.67 0.51
C THR A 103 -0.93 -8.81 0.50
N ASN A 104 -0.42 -10.03 0.56
CA ASN A 104 -1.24 -11.23 0.61
C ASN A 104 -1.03 -11.94 1.93
N VAL A 105 -2.13 -12.30 2.56
CA VAL A 105 -2.16 -13.11 3.78
C VAL A 105 -3.01 -14.32 3.47
N HIS A 106 -2.42 -15.50 3.67
CA HIS A 106 -3.09 -16.77 3.50
C HIS A 106 -4.42 -16.77 4.28
N PRO A 107 -5.54 -17.24 3.70
CA PRO A 107 -6.87 -17.11 4.30
C PRO A 107 -6.97 -17.54 5.76
N ASP A 108 -6.33 -18.65 6.13
CA ASP A 108 -6.33 -19.22 7.48
C ASP A 108 -5.61 -18.35 8.52
N TYR A 109 -4.80 -17.38 8.08
CA TYR A 109 -4.01 -16.49 8.92
C TYR A 109 -4.49 -15.03 8.84
N ARG A 110 -5.70 -14.80 8.32
CA ARG A 110 -6.35 -13.49 8.41
C ARG A 110 -6.74 -13.18 9.85
N GLY A 111 -6.80 -11.89 10.19
CA GLY A 111 -7.15 -11.44 11.55
C GLY A 111 -5.98 -11.31 12.53
N TYR A 112 -4.82 -11.90 12.23
CA TYR A 112 -3.62 -11.77 13.08
C TYR A 112 -2.86 -10.44 12.89
N GLY A 113 -3.34 -9.52 12.05
CA GLY A 113 -2.70 -8.21 11.84
C GLY A 113 -1.45 -8.22 10.96
N LEU A 114 -1.15 -9.34 10.28
CA LEU A 114 0.06 -9.55 9.47
C LEU A 114 0.27 -8.47 8.39
N GLN A 115 -0.80 -8.02 7.73
CA GLN A 115 -0.69 -6.99 6.69
C GLN A 115 -0.08 -5.68 7.21
N GLN A 116 -0.58 -5.19 8.35
CA GLN A 116 -0.06 -3.97 8.97
C GLN A 116 1.33 -4.20 9.56
N HIS A 117 1.57 -5.38 10.14
CA HIS A 117 2.87 -5.73 10.71
C HIS A 117 3.97 -5.70 9.64
N LEU A 118 3.78 -6.43 8.53
CA LEU A 118 4.72 -6.44 7.40
C LEU A 118 4.90 -5.05 6.79
N GLY A 119 3.82 -4.26 6.71
CA GLY A 119 3.89 -2.86 6.28
C GLY A 119 4.79 -2.02 7.18
N ARG A 120 4.63 -2.10 8.50
CA ARG A 120 5.46 -1.34 9.46
C ARG A 120 6.92 -1.76 9.42
N LEU A 121 7.21 -3.06 9.29
CA LEU A 121 8.57 -3.55 9.14
C LEU A 121 9.25 -2.91 7.92
N LEU A 122 8.61 -2.96 6.74
CA LEU A 122 9.17 -2.36 5.54
C LEU A 122 9.33 -0.85 5.65
N MET A 123 8.32 -0.14 6.18
CA MET A 123 8.41 1.31 6.35
C MET A 123 9.59 1.69 7.24
N LYS A 124 9.82 0.97 8.34
CA LYS A 124 10.96 1.20 9.24
C LYS A 124 12.30 0.98 8.53
N GLU A 125 12.43 -0.08 7.73
CA GLU A 125 13.65 -0.31 6.94
C GLU A 125 13.89 0.80 5.92
N LEU A 126 12.83 1.32 5.28
CA LEU A 126 12.92 2.42 4.32
C LEU A 126 13.33 3.75 4.96
N GLU A 127 12.82 4.05 6.17
CA GLU A 127 13.16 5.25 6.94
C GLU A 127 14.66 5.31 7.31
N HIS A 128 15.36 4.17 7.35
CA HIS A 128 16.81 4.11 7.61
C HIS A 128 17.67 4.20 6.34
N GLY A 129 17.07 4.10 5.15
CA GLY A 129 17.79 4.16 3.87
C GLY A 129 17.76 5.57 3.25
N SER A 130 18.71 5.86 2.35
CA SER A 130 18.75 7.15 1.62
C SER A 130 18.38 7.05 0.12
N ARG A 131 18.08 5.84 -0.34
CA ARG A 131 17.80 5.57 -1.76
C ARG A 131 16.46 6.17 -2.21
N PHE A 132 15.45 6.12 -1.34
CA PHE A 132 14.11 6.58 -1.63
C PHE A 132 13.72 7.68 -0.64
N ASP A 133 12.93 8.63 -1.11
CA ASP A 133 12.41 9.74 -0.30
C ASP A 133 10.91 9.64 -0.08
N LEU A 134 10.21 8.92 -0.95
CA LEU A 134 8.77 8.87 -0.98
C LEU A 134 8.26 7.47 -1.26
N VAL A 135 7.21 7.09 -0.53
CA VAL A 135 6.43 5.88 -0.80
C VAL A 135 5.07 6.27 -1.34
N CYS A 136 4.70 5.71 -2.49
CA CYS A 136 3.38 5.85 -3.08
C CYS A 136 2.59 4.54 -3.09
N ALA A 137 1.28 4.63 -3.25
CA ALA A 137 0.42 3.47 -3.48
C ALA A 137 -0.86 3.92 -4.20
N THR A 138 -1.53 3.00 -4.89
CA THR A 138 -2.90 3.24 -5.35
C THR A 138 -3.90 2.37 -4.61
N VAL A 139 -5.03 2.94 -4.21
CA VAL A 139 -6.14 2.20 -3.62
C VAL A 139 -7.44 2.73 -4.21
N ALA A 140 -8.37 1.86 -4.59
CA ALA A 140 -9.68 2.36 -4.99
C ALA A 140 -10.47 2.94 -3.82
N PRO A 141 -11.33 3.93 -4.10
CA PRO A 141 -12.43 4.26 -3.21
C PRO A 141 -13.22 3.02 -2.80
N PHE A 142 -13.70 3.04 -1.55
CA PHE A 142 -14.47 1.96 -0.92
C PHE A 142 -13.75 0.60 -0.76
N ASN A 143 -12.46 0.48 -1.14
CA ASN A 143 -11.64 -0.66 -0.70
C ASN A 143 -11.20 -0.45 0.76
N ILE A 144 -12.17 -0.54 1.68
CA ILE A 144 -12.01 -0.21 3.09
C ILE A 144 -10.83 -0.93 3.76
N PRO A 145 -10.60 -2.25 3.55
CA PRO A 145 -9.45 -2.92 4.16
C PRO A 145 -8.11 -2.30 3.74
N SER A 146 -7.95 -1.98 2.46
CA SER A 146 -6.71 -1.38 1.94
C SER A 146 -6.53 0.07 2.39
N LEU A 147 -7.62 0.84 2.44
CA LEU A 147 -7.59 2.21 2.97
C LEU A 147 -7.18 2.20 4.45
N LYS A 148 -7.72 1.29 5.27
CA LYS A 148 -7.32 1.14 6.67
C LYS A 148 -5.83 0.83 6.80
N ASP A 149 -5.30 -0.06 5.97
CA ASP A 149 -3.86 -0.36 5.92
C ASP A 149 -3.03 0.89 5.61
N LYS A 150 -3.35 1.64 4.55
CA LYS A 150 -2.56 2.81 4.14
C LYS A 150 -2.58 3.92 5.19
N PHE A 151 -3.74 4.25 5.74
CA PHE A 151 -3.84 5.23 6.82
C PHE A 151 -3.11 4.76 8.10
N ALA A 152 -3.22 3.47 8.46
CA ALA A 152 -2.51 2.93 9.63
C ALA A 152 -0.97 2.94 9.48
N LEU A 153 -0.47 2.98 8.25
CA LEU A 153 0.96 3.15 7.93
C LEU A 153 1.37 4.63 7.81
N GLY A 154 0.43 5.55 8.01
CA GLY A 154 0.64 6.99 7.96
C GLY A 154 0.73 7.56 6.54
N LEU A 155 0.31 6.81 5.52
CA LEU A 155 0.18 7.35 4.17
C LEU A 155 -1.05 8.25 4.09
N ARG A 156 -0.95 9.27 3.24
CA ARG A 156 -1.97 10.29 3.03
C ARG A 156 -2.39 10.30 1.56
N ILE A 157 -3.64 10.59 1.28
CA ILE A 157 -4.15 10.74 -0.09
C ILE A 157 -3.65 12.09 -0.63
N GLY A 158 -2.84 12.06 -1.69
CA GLY A 158 -2.36 13.25 -2.39
C GLY A 158 -3.09 13.52 -3.71
N ALA A 159 -3.76 12.51 -4.29
CA ALA A 159 -4.58 12.69 -5.48
C ALA A 159 -5.71 11.63 -5.57
N LEU A 160 -6.74 11.95 -6.35
CA LEU A 160 -7.84 11.05 -6.72
C LEU A 160 -8.01 11.13 -8.24
N LYS A 161 -7.65 10.06 -8.96
CA LYS A 161 -7.58 10.08 -10.43
C LYS A 161 -7.94 8.73 -11.07
N PRO A 162 -8.42 8.72 -12.32
CA PRO A 162 -8.51 7.48 -13.10
C PRO A 162 -7.13 6.89 -13.36
N LYS A 163 -6.95 5.59 -13.09
CA LYS A 163 -5.76 4.78 -13.41
C LYS A 163 -6.20 3.41 -13.94
N TYR A 164 -5.32 2.69 -14.64
CA TYR A 164 -5.55 1.30 -15.05
C TYR A 164 -6.88 1.07 -15.80
N GLY A 165 -7.03 1.72 -16.96
CA GLY A 165 -8.25 1.61 -17.76
C GLY A 165 -9.43 2.41 -17.20
N GLY A 166 -9.15 3.57 -16.59
CA GLY A 166 -10.18 4.52 -16.15
C GLY A 166 -10.76 4.26 -14.76
N LYS A 167 -10.23 3.30 -14.01
CA LYS A 167 -10.68 3.02 -12.64
C LYS A 167 -10.22 4.11 -11.69
N LEU A 168 -11.14 4.67 -10.93
CA LEU A 168 -10.82 5.71 -9.97
C LEU A 168 -9.95 5.16 -8.83
N ARG A 169 -8.81 5.80 -8.56
CA ARG A 169 -7.88 5.44 -7.49
C ARG A 169 -7.48 6.67 -6.67
N TYR A 170 -7.47 6.50 -5.36
CA TYR A 170 -6.66 7.33 -4.49
C TYR A 170 -5.20 7.00 -4.71
N ILE A 171 -4.38 8.04 -4.83
CA ILE A 171 -2.94 7.97 -4.87
C ILE A 171 -2.45 8.41 -3.50
N PHE A 172 -2.01 7.42 -2.74
CA PHE A 172 -1.43 7.60 -1.42
C PHE A 172 0.05 7.97 -1.55
N MET A 173 0.53 8.76 -0.61
CA MET A 173 1.93 9.15 -0.49
C MET A 173 2.36 9.25 0.98
N LYS A 174 3.65 9.03 1.24
CA LYS A 174 4.32 9.32 2.50
C LYS A 174 5.79 9.61 2.25
N GLU A 175 6.26 10.74 2.73
CA GLU A 175 7.68 11.06 2.82
C GLU A 175 8.34 10.16 3.87
N LEU A 176 9.54 9.66 3.57
CA LEU A 176 10.31 8.79 4.46
C LEU A 176 11.14 9.57 5.47
N HIS A 177 11.59 10.77 5.09
CA HIS A 177 12.58 11.54 5.86
C HIS A 177 12.03 12.86 6.41
N ASN A 178 10.75 13.16 6.15
CA ASN A 178 10.10 14.39 6.55
C ASN A 178 8.80 14.12 7.31
N ASP A 179 8.62 14.83 8.42
CA ASP A 179 7.37 14.87 9.15
C ASP A 179 6.43 15.91 8.54
N TRP A 180 5.52 15.48 7.68
CA TRP A 180 4.39 16.32 7.32
C TRP A 180 3.48 16.54 8.53
N ARG A 181 3.04 17.78 8.73
CA ARG A 181 2.06 18.15 9.76
C ARG A 181 1.03 19.10 9.16
N PRO A 182 -0.26 18.93 9.48
CA PRO A 182 -1.28 19.87 9.02
C PRO A 182 -1.11 21.23 9.69
N THR A 183 -1.46 22.29 8.98
CA THR A 183 -1.56 23.67 9.50
C THR A 183 -2.74 23.88 10.45
N GLY A 184 -3.73 22.97 10.43
CA GLY A 184 -4.81 22.87 11.42
C GLY A 184 -6.21 22.96 10.84
N ASP A 185 -6.34 23.28 9.54
CA ASP A 185 -7.61 23.26 8.84
C ASP A 185 -8.05 21.81 8.59
N THR A 186 -9.33 21.50 8.88
CA THR A 186 -9.87 20.15 8.68
C THR A 186 -11.27 20.19 8.10
N THR A 187 -11.60 19.23 7.23
CA THR A 187 -12.97 18.99 6.76
C THR A 187 -13.19 17.49 6.52
N TRP A 188 -14.44 17.08 6.45
CA TRP A 188 -14.84 15.71 6.12
C TRP A 188 -15.69 15.73 4.85
N LEU A 189 -15.38 14.83 3.92
CA LEU A 189 -16.17 14.62 2.71
C LEU A 189 -16.61 13.17 2.62
N ASP A 190 -17.81 12.95 2.08
CA ASP A 190 -18.24 11.60 1.73
C ASP A 190 -17.36 11.05 0.61
N MET A 191 -16.99 9.78 0.71
CA MET A 191 -16.12 9.10 -0.24
C MET A 191 -16.72 9.06 -1.66
N GLY A 192 -18.03 9.22 -1.79
CA GLY A 192 -18.77 9.39 -3.05
C GLY A 192 -18.71 10.80 -3.64
N GLU A 193 -18.35 11.83 -2.88
CA GLU A 193 -18.21 13.22 -3.34
C GLU A 193 -16.89 13.44 -4.10
N THR A 194 -16.67 12.64 -5.14
CA THR A 194 -15.37 12.54 -5.85
C THR A 194 -14.88 13.88 -6.41
N GLU A 195 -15.77 14.71 -6.96
CA GLU A 195 -15.41 16.04 -7.50
C GLU A 195 -14.90 16.99 -6.40
N GLN A 196 -15.55 17.01 -5.24
CA GLN A 196 -15.17 17.86 -4.11
C GLN A 196 -13.83 17.40 -3.52
N GLN A 197 -13.63 16.08 -3.41
CA GLN A 197 -12.36 15.50 -2.99
C GLN A 197 -11.23 15.88 -3.94
N VAL A 198 -11.44 15.78 -5.25
CA VAL A 198 -10.45 16.22 -6.25
C VAL A 198 -10.15 17.71 -6.11
N ALA A 199 -11.16 18.55 -5.84
CA ALA A 199 -10.96 19.98 -5.65
C ALA A 199 -10.10 20.29 -4.42
N LEU A 200 -10.34 19.63 -3.28
CA LEU A 200 -9.51 19.79 -2.07
C LEU A 200 -8.07 19.34 -2.31
N LEU A 201 -7.88 18.16 -2.93
CA LEU A 201 -6.54 17.62 -3.22
C LEU A 201 -5.74 18.57 -4.13
N LYS A 202 -6.38 19.14 -5.16
CA LYS A 202 -5.75 20.18 -6.01
C LYS A 202 -5.43 21.47 -5.27
N ALA A 203 -6.17 21.79 -4.21
CA ALA A 203 -5.93 22.95 -3.36
C ALA A 203 -4.89 22.71 -2.26
N GLY A 204 -4.17 21.58 -2.31
CA GLY A 204 -3.07 21.25 -1.38
C GLY A 204 -3.52 20.59 -0.08
N TRP A 205 -4.77 20.11 -0.01
CA TRP A 205 -5.23 19.29 1.11
C TRP A 205 -4.82 17.83 0.93
N PHE A 206 -4.67 17.12 2.04
CA PHE A 206 -4.38 15.70 2.06
C PHE A 206 -5.50 14.94 2.76
N GLY A 207 -5.92 13.80 2.19
CA GLY A 207 -6.79 12.87 2.91
C GLY A 207 -5.97 12.09 3.93
N THR A 208 -6.28 12.18 5.22
CA THR A 208 -5.41 11.65 6.29
C THR A 208 -6.05 10.54 7.12
N MET A 209 -7.36 10.42 7.06
CA MET A 209 -8.12 9.45 7.83
C MET A 209 -9.42 9.14 7.11
N MET A 210 -10.02 7.99 7.43
CA MET A 210 -11.41 7.73 7.09
C MET A 210 -12.18 7.22 8.29
N THR A 211 -13.49 7.45 8.28
CA THR A 211 -14.42 6.91 9.28
C THR A 211 -15.70 6.46 8.61
N ARG A 212 -16.46 5.63 9.32
CA ARG A 212 -17.82 5.26 8.92
C ARG A 212 -18.80 6.14 9.69
N ASP A 213 -19.75 6.74 8.97
CA ASP A 213 -20.87 7.48 9.54
C ASP A 213 -22.17 6.91 8.95
N GLY A 214 -22.89 6.12 9.74
CA GLY A 214 -24.04 5.34 9.26
C GLY A 214 -23.68 4.37 8.12
N GLU A 215 -24.30 4.58 6.96
CA GLU A 215 -24.02 3.81 5.73
C GLU A 215 -22.90 4.44 4.88
N SER A 216 -22.50 5.67 5.19
CA SER A 216 -21.49 6.43 4.46
C SER A 216 -20.08 6.18 4.99
N TRP A 217 -19.12 6.33 4.09
CA TRP A 217 -17.70 6.41 4.44
C TRP A 217 -17.23 7.84 4.19
N LEU A 218 -16.63 8.45 5.20
CA LEU A 218 -16.10 9.80 5.11
C LEU A 218 -14.58 9.78 5.12
N VAL A 219 -13.96 10.69 4.38
CA VAL A 219 -12.52 10.93 4.41
C VAL A 219 -12.27 12.30 5.04
N LYS A 220 -11.39 12.34 6.04
CA LYS A 220 -10.89 13.57 6.63
C LYS A 220 -9.82 14.15 5.70
N TYR A 221 -10.00 15.41 5.33
CA TYR A 221 -9.00 16.20 4.62
C TYR A 221 -8.41 17.23 5.58
N GLU A 222 -7.09 17.37 5.54
CA GLU A 222 -6.34 18.32 6.36
C GLU A 222 -5.32 19.06 5.49
N ARG A 223 -5.04 20.31 5.84
CA ARG A 223 -3.91 21.07 5.29
C ARG A 223 -3.19 21.82 6.39
#